data_AF-A0A8J7A0N6-F1
#
_entry.id   AF-A0A8J7A0N6-F1
#
_cell.length_a   1.000
_cell.length_b   1.000
_cell.length_c   1.000
_cell.angle_alpha   90.00
_cell.angle_beta   90.00
_cell.angle_gamma   90.00
#
_symmetry.space_group_name_H-M   'P 1'
#
loop_
_entity.id
_entity.type
_entity.pdbx_description
1 polymer ?
#
loop_
_entity_poly.entity_id
_entity_poly.type
_entity_poly.pdbx_seq_one_letter_code
_entity_poly.pdbx_strand_id
1 'polypeptide(L)'
;VRQYADDIHKIWIRLTTEVPRLPDDFPIIELNITSDDNFEQFYNKISLSDDNFVDSVTFSSRNIVWGIADINSSKDQLTQIQDINANSRLREEFRRILTEVQKDQLEFGNYFFCEIPPKDVIAEISQYPKLVDIWLTPIKPEYDNKTAEKIIQIGSTFYSILCSVLLDVNHPHAINLYHYLKNINRKISLKNSPTNICFLDYALFQVIPNGSIENEWQSRFESCNSDLELMEMTIAAQQGHALNWLNSYINTKLNSSAPLDFSRAVTILGFLETDDAFTRLSQLKEEQPNTWKKEIINISLNRWQSNSWAKQWFYLFMNTDDRLMAWSYFRLFLRCVDKRFWLWKDKLICNSSSNNFHQLYLIFFEENINKIENFIRKYERDLEKYFLCYRLSQELLQISHK
;
A
#
# COMPACT_ATOMS: atom_id res chain seq x y z
N VAL A 1 -13.58 -25.75 -13.96
CA VAL A 1 -12.61 -26.16 -12.92
C VAL A 1 -11.42 -26.95 -13.45
N ARG A 2 -11.54 -28.26 -13.74
CA ARG A 2 -10.38 -29.12 -14.07
C ARG A 2 -9.61 -28.67 -15.31
N GLN A 3 -10.31 -28.35 -16.39
CA GLN A 3 -9.69 -27.80 -17.60
C GLN A 3 -8.90 -26.51 -17.30
N TYR A 4 -9.46 -25.62 -16.49
CA TYR A 4 -8.80 -24.36 -16.11
C TYR A 4 -7.58 -24.62 -15.21
N ALA A 5 -7.66 -25.58 -14.29
CA ALA A 5 -6.51 -26.00 -13.48
C ALA A 5 -5.36 -26.53 -14.35
N ASP A 6 -5.69 -27.35 -15.36
CA ASP A 6 -4.71 -27.87 -16.32
C ASP A 6 -4.10 -26.72 -17.14
N ASP A 7 -4.89 -25.71 -17.51
CA ASP A 7 -4.41 -24.57 -18.30
C ASP A 7 -3.53 -23.62 -17.46
N ILE A 8 -3.90 -23.30 -16.21
CA ILE A 8 -3.01 -22.60 -15.25
C ILE A 8 -1.71 -23.39 -15.08
N HIS A 9 -1.81 -24.70 -14.90
CA HIS A 9 -0.64 -25.54 -14.68
C HIS A 9 0.29 -25.55 -15.90
N LYS A 10 -0.25 -25.58 -17.14
CA LYS A 10 0.55 -25.43 -18.36
C LYS A 10 1.25 -24.09 -18.44
N ILE A 11 0.56 -22.99 -18.11
CA ILE A 11 1.17 -21.64 -18.06
C ILE A 11 2.30 -21.63 -17.02
N TRP A 12 2.06 -22.21 -15.84
CA TRP A 12 3.06 -22.34 -14.80
C TRP A 12 4.27 -23.18 -15.21
N ILE A 13 4.08 -24.30 -15.92
CA ILE A 13 5.20 -25.09 -16.46
C ILE A 13 6.07 -24.20 -17.36
N ARG A 14 5.46 -23.45 -18.29
CA ARG A 14 6.19 -22.56 -19.21
C ARG A 14 6.97 -21.48 -18.46
N LEU A 15 6.41 -20.91 -17.39
CA LEU A 15 7.12 -19.98 -16.52
C LEU A 15 8.42 -20.56 -15.97
N THR A 16 8.40 -21.84 -15.60
CA THR A 16 9.59 -22.50 -15.04
C THR A 16 10.63 -22.90 -16.09
N THR A 17 10.22 -23.19 -17.33
CA THR A 17 11.11 -23.78 -18.36
C THR A 17 11.52 -22.83 -19.48
N GLU A 18 10.60 -22.02 -19.99
CA GLU A 18 10.71 -21.38 -21.31
C GLU A 18 10.81 -19.85 -21.22
N VAL A 19 10.19 -19.24 -20.21
CA VAL A 19 9.98 -17.79 -20.17
C VAL A 19 11.29 -17.03 -19.84
N PRO A 20 11.65 -15.97 -20.57
CA PRO A 20 12.88 -15.21 -20.34
C PRO A 20 12.84 -14.42 -19.02
N ARG A 21 14.02 -14.16 -18.44
CA ARG A 21 14.17 -13.29 -17.26
C ARG A 21 13.76 -11.86 -17.60
N LEU A 22 13.29 -11.13 -16.59
CA LEU A 22 13.15 -9.68 -16.71
C LEU A 22 14.54 -9.06 -16.92
N PRO A 23 14.66 -8.03 -17.77
CA PRO A 23 15.88 -7.23 -17.87
C PRO A 23 16.30 -6.65 -16.51
N ASP A 24 17.61 -6.47 -16.29
CA ASP A 24 18.12 -5.93 -15.02
C ASP A 24 17.63 -4.49 -14.76
N ASP A 25 17.45 -3.72 -15.85
CA ASP A 25 16.93 -2.36 -15.90
C ASP A 25 15.39 -2.29 -15.89
N PHE A 26 14.69 -3.43 -15.72
CA PHE A 26 13.25 -3.45 -15.65
C PHE A 26 12.73 -2.60 -14.47
N PRO A 27 11.83 -1.63 -14.72
CA PRO A 27 11.36 -0.70 -13.69
C PRO A 27 10.47 -1.41 -12.66
N ILE A 28 10.33 -0.79 -11.48
CA ILE A 28 9.32 -1.21 -10.50
C ILE A 28 7.95 -0.73 -10.97
N ILE A 29 6.99 -1.64 -10.99
CA ILE A 29 5.64 -1.42 -11.50
C ILE A 29 4.64 -1.64 -10.39
N GLU A 30 3.63 -0.79 -10.35
CA GLU A 30 2.51 -0.86 -9.42
C GLU A 30 1.23 -1.17 -10.21
N LEU A 31 0.53 -2.20 -9.76
CA LEU A 31 -0.76 -2.61 -10.29
C LEU A 31 -1.84 -2.24 -9.29
N ASN A 32 -2.67 -1.26 -9.66
CA ASN A 32 -3.74 -0.74 -8.82
C ASN A 32 -5.03 -1.56 -9.03
N ILE A 33 -5.45 -2.30 -8.01
CA ILE A 33 -6.61 -3.21 -8.04
C ILE A 33 -7.71 -2.64 -7.16
N THR A 34 -8.97 -2.58 -7.61
CA THR A 34 -10.10 -2.28 -6.72
C THR A 34 -10.70 -3.58 -6.16
N SER A 35 -11.33 -3.52 -4.99
CA SER A 35 -11.96 -4.67 -4.33
C SER A 35 -13.13 -5.25 -5.12
N ASP A 36 -13.72 -4.46 -6.03
CA ASP A 36 -14.99 -4.73 -6.70
C ASP A 36 -14.80 -5.03 -8.19
N ASP A 37 -13.56 -5.06 -8.68
CA ASP A 37 -13.28 -5.19 -10.10
C ASP A 37 -13.60 -6.59 -10.62
N ASN A 38 -14.54 -6.66 -11.57
CA ASN A 38 -14.44 -7.63 -12.65
C ASN A 38 -13.10 -7.39 -13.38
N PHE A 39 -12.28 -8.43 -13.45
CA PHE A 39 -10.86 -8.43 -13.85
C PHE A 39 -10.56 -8.01 -15.31
N GLU A 40 -11.48 -7.36 -16.03
CA GLU A 40 -11.45 -7.15 -17.48
C GLU A 40 -10.59 -5.95 -17.96
N GLN A 41 -10.02 -5.12 -17.07
CA GLN A 41 -9.26 -3.92 -17.47
C GLN A 41 -7.87 -3.82 -16.83
N PHE A 42 -7.01 -4.81 -17.07
CA PHE A 42 -5.62 -4.83 -16.57
C PHE A 42 -4.78 -3.64 -17.07
N TYR A 43 -4.93 -3.24 -18.34
CA TYR A 43 -4.06 -2.24 -18.98
C TYR A 43 -4.17 -0.82 -18.41
N ASN A 44 -5.34 -0.42 -17.90
CA ASN A 44 -5.53 0.90 -17.30
C ASN A 44 -5.01 0.99 -15.86
N LYS A 45 -4.54 -0.14 -15.29
CA LYS A 45 -4.20 -0.29 -13.87
C LYS A 45 -2.70 -0.30 -13.59
N ILE A 46 -1.88 -0.29 -14.65
CA ILE A 46 -0.43 -0.34 -14.57
C ILE A 46 0.13 1.07 -14.46
N SER A 47 0.89 1.35 -13.41
CA SER A 47 1.65 2.58 -13.24
C SER A 47 3.11 2.29 -12.89
N LEU A 48 4.01 3.18 -13.34
CA LEU A 48 5.39 3.16 -12.86
C LEU A 48 5.42 3.58 -11.39
N SER A 49 6.15 2.84 -10.55
CA SER A 49 6.35 3.22 -9.16
C SER A 49 7.06 4.58 -9.04
N ASP A 50 6.68 5.37 -8.04
CA ASP A 50 7.35 6.62 -7.69
C ASP A 50 8.80 6.36 -7.23
N ASP A 51 9.11 5.16 -6.71
CA ASP A 51 10.45 4.75 -6.23
C ASP A 51 11.51 4.79 -7.34
N ASN A 52 11.11 4.54 -8.58
CA ASN A 52 12.01 4.63 -9.74
C ASN A 52 12.59 6.04 -9.93
N PHE A 53 12.02 7.05 -9.27
CA PHE A 53 12.41 8.46 -9.39
C PHE A 53 13.01 9.04 -8.11
N VAL A 54 13.06 8.28 -7.01
CA VAL A 54 13.58 8.75 -5.71
C VAL A 54 15.09 8.96 -5.76
N ASP A 55 15.82 8.16 -6.55
CA ASP A 55 17.27 8.30 -6.73
C ASP A 55 17.68 9.51 -7.60
N SER A 56 16.75 10.13 -8.33
CA SER A 56 17.06 11.20 -9.29
C SER A 56 17.42 12.55 -8.64
N VAL A 57 17.28 12.70 -7.31
CA VAL A 57 17.65 13.93 -6.59
C VAL A 57 18.31 13.62 -5.24
N THR A 58 19.35 12.79 -5.21
CA THR A 58 20.26 12.77 -4.06
C THR A 58 21.29 13.90 -4.22
N PHE A 59 21.07 15.03 -3.53
CA PHE A 59 22.14 15.99 -3.26
C PHE A 59 23.10 15.38 -2.21
N SER A 60 23.95 14.45 -2.64
CA SER A 60 24.95 13.81 -1.77
C SER A 60 26.25 14.62 -1.77
N SER A 61 26.28 15.76 -1.09
CA SER A 61 27.54 16.33 -0.59
C SER A 61 27.30 17.46 0.42
N ARG A 62 27.91 17.34 1.60
CA ARG A 62 27.97 18.41 2.62
C ARG A 62 28.79 19.64 2.17
N ASN A 63 29.51 19.55 1.05
CA ASN A 63 30.39 20.60 0.54
C ASN A 63 29.82 21.33 -0.69
N ILE A 64 28.67 20.92 -1.23
CA ILE A 64 28.04 21.59 -2.38
C ILE A 64 27.10 22.67 -1.86
N VAL A 65 27.70 23.81 -1.49
CA VAL A 65 26.98 25.07 -1.33
C VAL A 65 27.19 25.79 -2.66
N TRP A 66 26.11 26.09 -3.41
CA TRP A 66 26.12 26.90 -4.65
C TRP A 66 26.43 26.21 -6.00
N GLY A 67 25.89 25.03 -6.27
CA GLY A 67 25.74 24.55 -7.66
C GLY A 67 27.04 24.21 -8.40
N ILE A 68 28.12 23.92 -7.68
CA ILE A 68 29.35 23.39 -8.26
C ILE A 68 29.32 21.87 -8.15
N ALA A 69 29.31 21.22 -9.30
CA ALA A 69 29.51 19.79 -9.48
C ALA A 69 30.72 19.26 -8.71
N ASP A 70 30.63 18.04 -8.16
CA ASP A 70 31.80 17.33 -7.65
C ASP A 70 32.82 17.14 -8.81
N ILE A 71 34.12 17.28 -8.53
CA ILE A 71 35.21 17.12 -9.51
C ILE A 71 35.22 15.71 -10.11
N ASN A 72 34.58 14.75 -9.44
CA ASN A 72 34.42 13.36 -9.89
C ASN A 72 33.09 13.07 -10.59
N SER A 73 32.19 14.06 -10.75
CA SER A 73 30.92 13.87 -11.45
C SER A 73 31.20 13.62 -12.93
N SER A 74 30.68 12.52 -13.48
CA SER A 74 30.77 12.30 -14.93
C SER A 74 30.02 13.41 -15.68
N LYS A 75 30.48 13.74 -16.88
CA LYS A 75 29.86 14.78 -17.74
C LYS A 75 28.37 14.50 -18.02
N ASP A 76 28.00 13.22 -18.01
CA ASP A 76 26.62 12.75 -18.22
C ASP A 76 25.71 13.00 -17.01
N GLN A 77 26.23 12.84 -15.78
CA GLN A 77 25.50 13.19 -14.56
C GLN A 77 25.22 14.70 -14.48
N LEU A 78 26.17 15.53 -14.92
CA LEU A 78 26.01 16.98 -14.92
C LEU A 78 25.03 17.50 -15.97
N THR A 79 24.90 16.81 -17.09
CA THR A 79 23.91 17.12 -18.12
C THR A 79 22.51 16.67 -17.72
N GLN A 80 22.36 15.54 -17.00
CA GLN A 80 21.07 15.10 -16.46
C GLN A 80 20.51 16.04 -15.38
N ILE A 81 21.36 16.61 -14.52
CA ILE A 81 20.95 17.59 -13.49
C ILE A 81 20.41 18.89 -14.10
N GLN A 82 20.88 19.27 -15.29
CA GLN A 82 20.45 20.48 -16.00
C GLN A 82 19.27 20.25 -16.96
N ASP A 83 18.89 18.99 -17.21
CA ASP A 83 17.84 18.63 -18.14
C ASP A 83 16.48 18.56 -17.44
N ILE A 84 15.70 19.64 -17.59
CA ILE A 84 14.32 19.76 -17.09
C ILE A 84 13.43 18.59 -17.59
N ASN A 85 13.81 17.95 -18.70
CA ASN A 85 13.06 16.84 -19.31
C ASN A 85 13.63 15.45 -19.01
N ALA A 86 14.69 15.32 -18.21
CA ALA A 86 15.33 14.02 -17.93
C ALA A 86 14.33 12.99 -17.37
N ASN A 87 13.49 13.40 -16.42
CA ASN A 87 12.47 12.55 -15.82
C ASN A 87 11.38 12.12 -16.82
N SER A 88 11.05 12.98 -17.78
CA SER A 88 10.09 12.65 -18.85
C SER A 88 10.67 11.61 -19.80
N ARG A 89 11.95 11.74 -20.18
CA ARG A 89 12.64 10.77 -21.04
C ARG A 89 12.80 9.41 -20.36
N LEU A 90 13.18 9.39 -19.08
CA LEU A 90 13.25 8.16 -18.28
C LEU A 90 11.88 7.47 -18.17
N ARG A 91 10.79 8.24 -18.00
CA ARG A 91 9.43 7.68 -18.01
C ARG A 91 9.08 7.06 -19.36
N GLU A 92 9.45 7.69 -20.46
CA GLU A 92 9.24 7.14 -21.81
C GLU A 92 10.06 5.87 -22.05
N GLU A 93 11.32 5.85 -21.60
CA GLU A 93 12.19 4.68 -21.67
C GLU A 93 11.65 3.50 -20.86
N PHE A 94 11.24 3.72 -19.60
CA PHE A 94 10.63 2.67 -18.78
C PHE A 94 9.31 2.16 -19.37
N ARG A 95 8.50 3.03 -19.98
CA ARG A 95 7.29 2.60 -20.70
C ARG A 95 7.62 1.74 -21.92
N ARG A 96 8.67 2.08 -22.66
CA ARG A 96 9.14 1.28 -23.78
C ARG A 96 9.59 -0.11 -23.31
N ILE A 97 10.46 -0.17 -22.29
CA ILE A 97 10.94 -1.43 -21.70
C ILE A 97 9.76 -2.29 -21.24
N LEU A 98 8.80 -1.68 -20.53
CA LEU A 98 7.59 -2.38 -20.09
C LEU A 98 6.80 -2.97 -21.27
N THR A 99 6.58 -2.19 -22.32
CA THR A 99 5.81 -2.63 -23.49
C THR A 99 6.51 -3.77 -24.23
N GLU A 100 7.83 -3.68 -24.39
CA GLU A 100 8.65 -4.72 -25.01
C GLU A 100 8.61 -6.01 -24.19
N VAL A 101 8.85 -5.93 -22.88
CA VAL A 101 8.80 -7.09 -21.99
C VAL A 101 7.39 -7.70 -21.95
N GLN A 102 6.31 -6.90 -21.92
CA GLN A 102 4.95 -7.44 -22.00
C GLN A 102 4.72 -8.24 -23.26
N LYS A 103 5.16 -7.72 -24.41
CA LYS A 103 5.03 -8.40 -25.69
C LYS A 103 5.81 -9.72 -25.68
N ASP A 104 7.06 -9.70 -25.22
CA ASP A 104 7.89 -10.90 -25.11
C ASP A 104 7.23 -11.94 -24.19
N GLN A 105 6.78 -11.53 -23.00
CA GLN A 105 6.12 -12.43 -22.04
C GLN A 105 4.85 -13.06 -22.62
N LEU A 106 4.05 -12.30 -23.39
CA LEU A 106 2.87 -12.83 -24.09
C LEU A 106 3.25 -13.80 -25.22
N GLU A 107 4.30 -13.51 -25.99
CA GLU A 107 4.79 -14.41 -27.05
C GLU A 107 5.26 -15.76 -26.49
N PHE A 108 5.86 -15.77 -25.30
CA PHE A 108 6.21 -16.99 -24.56
C PHE A 108 5.03 -17.60 -23.78
N GLY A 109 3.82 -17.03 -23.90
CA GLY A 109 2.59 -17.55 -23.28
C GLY A 109 2.50 -17.36 -21.77
N ASN A 110 3.22 -16.39 -21.22
CA ASN A 110 3.09 -15.99 -19.82
C ASN A 110 1.97 -14.95 -19.64
N TYR A 111 0.75 -15.44 -19.51
CA TYR A 111 -0.41 -14.59 -19.27
C TYR A 111 -0.43 -13.97 -17.87
N PHE A 112 0.22 -14.57 -16.86
CA PHE A 112 0.23 -14.01 -15.50
C PHE A 112 0.95 -12.66 -15.45
N PHE A 113 1.91 -12.40 -16.33
CA PHE A 113 2.56 -11.08 -16.38
C PHE A 113 1.62 -9.95 -16.82
N CYS A 114 0.61 -10.28 -17.63
CA CYS A 114 -0.27 -9.33 -18.29
C CYS A 114 -1.72 -9.40 -17.83
N GLU A 115 -2.06 -10.36 -16.97
CA GLU A 115 -3.42 -10.56 -16.48
C GLU A 115 -3.39 -10.97 -15.01
N ILE A 116 -4.41 -10.52 -14.26
CA ILE A 116 -4.64 -10.96 -12.89
C ILE A 116 -5.59 -12.15 -12.96
N PRO A 117 -5.17 -13.36 -12.54
CA PRO A 117 -6.07 -14.49 -12.52
C PRO A 117 -7.24 -14.21 -11.54
N PRO A 118 -8.49 -14.53 -11.92
CA PRO A 118 -9.64 -14.30 -11.03
C PRO A 118 -9.49 -15.07 -9.72
N LYS A 119 -9.66 -14.37 -8.59
CA LYS A 119 -9.48 -14.94 -7.25
C LYS A 119 -10.35 -16.18 -7.03
N ASP A 120 -11.62 -16.12 -7.45
CA ASP A 120 -12.58 -17.23 -7.27
C ASP A 120 -12.16 -18.51 -8.00
N VAL A 121 -11.55 -18.35 -9.19
CA VAL A 121 -11.07 -19.48 -9.97
C VAL A 121 -9.85 -20.11 -9.30
N ILE A 122 -8.93 -19.29 -8.77
CA ILE A 122 -7.80 -19.79 -7.97
C ILE A 122 -8.31 -20.50 -6.72
N ALA A 123 -9.31 -19.95 -6.02
CA ALA A 123 -9.92 -20.56 -4.84
C ALA A 123 -10.51 -21.94 -5.12
N GLU A 124 -11.19 -22.11 -6.26
CA GLU A 124 -11.73 -23.41 -6.66
C GLU A 124 -10.61 -24.42 -6.98
N ILE A 125 -9.51 -23.97 -7.57
CA ILE A 125 -8.38 -24.84 -7.94
C ILE A 125 -7.48 -25.16 -6.75
N SER A 126 -7.42 -24.30 -5.74
CA SER A 126 -6.71 -24.58 -4.49
C SER A 126 -7.30 -25.76 -3.72
N GLN A 127 -8.48 -26.25 -4.10
CA GLN A 127 -9.04 -27.52 -3.61
C GLN A 127 -8.31 -28.78 -4.13
N TYR A 128 -7.33 -28.63 -5.03
CA TYR A 128 -6.46 -29.71 -5.51
C TYR A 128 -5.03 -29.56 -4.93
N PRO A 129 -4.75 -30.06 -3.71
CA PRO A 129 -3.49 -29.78 -3.00
C PRO A 129 -2.23 -30.14 -3.77
N LYS A 130 -2.27 -31.23 -4.57
CA LYS A 130 -1.13 -31.68 -5.37
C LYS A 130 -0.64 -30.61 -6.36
N LEU A 131 -1.55 -29.85 -6.98
CA LEU A 131 -1.16 -28.81 -7.93
C LEU A 131 -0.57 -27.60 -7.19
N VAL A 132 -1.19 -27.21 -6.07
CA VAL A 132 -0.69 -26.14 -5.21
C VAL A 132 0.72 -26.47 -4.72
N ASP A 133 0.97 -27.68 -4.23
CA ASP A 133 2.28 -28.11 -3.75
C ASP A 133 3.36 -28.07 -4.84
N ILE A 134 2.97 -28.32 -6.10
CA ILE A 134 3.85 -28.16 -7.26
C ILE A 134 4.13 -26.68 -7.50
N TRP A 135 3.11 -25.81 -7.49
CA TRP A 135 3.30 -24.38 -7.69
C TRP A 135 4.13 -23.70 -6.59
N LEU A 136 4.13 -24.28 -5.39
CA LEU A 136 4.93 -23.86 -4.25
C LEU A 136 6.32 -24.51 -4.22
N THR A 137 6.73 -25.32 -5.20
CA THR A 137 8.12 -25.84 -5.24
C THR A 137 9.20 -24.76 -5.23
N PRO A 138 9.03 -23.59 -5.89
CA PRO A 138 10.08 -22.57 -5.91
C PRO A 138 10.36 -21.95 -4.54
N ILE A 139 9.40 -21.97 -3.61
CA ILE A 139 9.59 -21.40 -2.27
C ILE A 139 10.17 -22.40 -1.26
N LYS A 140 10.45 -23.64 -1.68
CA LYS A 140 11.06 -24.66 -0.81
C LYS A 140 12.56 -24.35 -0.66
N PRO A 141 13.13 -24.56 0.54
CA PRO A 141 14.54 -24.21 0.83
C PRO A 141 15.56 -24.98 -0.01
N GLU A 142 15.15 -26.12 -0.57
CA GLU A 142 15.97 -26.99 -1.42
C GLU A 142 16.09 -26.46 -2.87
N TYR A 143 15.27 -25.48 -3.25
CA TYR A 143 15.22 -24.96 -4.61
C TYR A 143 16.29 -23.86 -4.82
N ASP A 144 16.86 -23.79 -6.03
CA ASP A 144 17.83 -22.75 -6.36
C ASP A 144 17.21 -21.36 -6.25
N ASN A 145 17.71 -20.54 -5.32
CA ASN A 145 17.11 -19.25 -4.98
C ASN A 145 17.04 -18.31 -6.20
N LYS A 146 18.04 -18.31 -7.09
CA LYS A 146 18.03 -17.44 -8.28
C LYS A 146 16.94 -17.84 -9.28
N THR A 147 16.66 -19.13 -9.39
CA THR A 147 15.61 -19.65 -10.25
C THR A 147 14.23 -19.44 -9.63
N ALA A 148 14.12 -19.60 -8.31
CA ALA A 148 12.90 -19.27 -7.56
C ALA A 148 12.53 -17.79 -7.71
N GLU A 149 13.48 -16.89 -7.48
CA GLU A 149 13.27 -15.44 -7.59
C GLU A 149 12.80 -15.05 -8.98
N LYS A 150 13.41 -15.61 -10.04
CA LYS A 150 12.96 -15.43 -11.43
C LYS A 150 11.48 -15.80 -11.58
N ILE A 151 11.10 -17.02 -11.20
CA ILE A 151 9.75 -17.54 -11.39
C ILE A 151 8.73 -16.68 -10.66
N ILE A 152 9.05 -16.30 -9.41
CA ILE A 152 8.18 -15.51 -8.55
C ILE A 152 8.05 -14.06 -9.05
N GLN A 153 9.12 -13.45 -9.55
CA GLN A 153 9.07 -12.09 -10.11
C GLN A 153 8.17 -12.03 -11.36
N ILE A 154 8.37 -12.98 -12.27
CA ILE A 154 7.64 -13.05 -13.54
C ILE A 154 6.18 -13.48 -13.34
N GLY A 155 5.91 -14.33 -12.36
CA GLY A 155 4.56 -14.77 -11.96
C GLY A 155 3.98 -14.01 -10.77
N SER A 156 4.46 -12.80 -10.47
CA SER A 156 4.19 -12.07 -9.23
C SER A 156 2.70 -11.84 -8.93
N THR A 157 1.90 -11.54 -9.95
CA THR A 157 0.43 -11.40 -9.85
C THR A 157 -0.22 -12.72 -9.42
N PHE A 158 0.11 -13.82 -10.10
CA PHE A 158 -0.37 -15.17 -9.79
C PHE A 158 -0.01 -15.56 -8.36
N TYR A 159 1.24 -15.40 -7.95
CA TYR A 159 1.65 -15.74 -6.59
C TYR A 159 1.02 -14.85 -5.52
N SER A 160 0.76 -13.57 -5.83
CA SER A 160 0.06 -12.67 -4.91
C SER A 160 -1.40 -13.08 -4.71
N ILE A 161 -2.11 -13.40 -5.79
CA ILE A 161 -3.49 -13.91 -5.72
C ILE A 161 -3.52 -15.29 -5.05
N LEU A 162 -2.62 -16.19 -5.42
CA LEU A 162 -2.49 -17.51 -4.79
C LEU A 162 -2.25 -17.38 -3.29
N CYS A 163 -1.37 -16.48 -2.85
CA CYS A 163 -1.14 -16.20 -1.44
C CYS A 163 -2.43 -15.78 -0.73
N SER A 164 -3.20 -14.85 -1.30
CA SER A 164 -4.48 -14.43 -0.71
C SER A 164 -5.47 -15.58 -0.55
N VAL A 165 -5.58 -16.45 -1.55
CA VAL A 165 -6.46 -17.63 -1.51
C VAL A 165 -5.98 -18.65 -0.48
N LEU A 166 -4.67 -18.92 -0.44
CA LEU A 166 -4.08 -19.87 0.50
C LEU A 166 -4.22 -19.40 1.95
N LEU A 167 -4.16 -18.10 2.19
CA LEU A 167 -4.43 -17.48 3.48
C LEU A 167 -5.90 -17.70 3.89
N ASP A 168 -6.85 -17.45 2.99
CA ASP A 168 -8.29 -17.65 3.25
C ASP A 168 -8.64 -19.10 3.61
N VAL A 169 -8.02 -20.08 2.96
CA VAL A 169 -8.24 -21.52 3.25
C VAL A 169 -7.33 -22.07 4.36
N ASN A 170 -6.54 -21.22 5.01
CA ASN A 170 -5.57 -21.58 6.06
C ASN A 170 -4.60 -22.71 5.65
N HIS A 171 -4.05 -22.63 4.44
CA HIS A 171 -3.11 -23.63 3.93
C HIS A 171 -1.78 -23.60 4.72
N PRO A 172 -1.16 -24.75 5.05
CA PRO A 172 0.06 -24.81 5.87
C PRO A 172 1.25 -23.97 5.35
N HIS A 173 1.29 -23.74 4.03
CA HIS A 173 2.35 -22.98 3.37
C HIS A 173 1.97 -21.52 3.05
N ALA A 174 0.77 -21.07 3.41
CA ALA A 174 0.28 -19.72 3.10
C ALA A 174 1.17 -18.62 3.71
N ILE A 175 1.48 -18.75 5.00
CA ILE A 175 2.34 -17.81 5.75
C ILE A 175 3.76 -17.81 5.19
N ASN A 176 4.31 -18.98 4.84
CA ASN A 176 5.64 -19.07 4.23
C ASN A 176 5.69 -18.34 2.88
N LEU A 177 4.65 -18.51 2.04
CA LEU A 177 4.54 -17.77 0.78
C LEU A 177 4.41 -16.27 1.02
N TYR A 178 3.59 -15.85 2.00
CA TYR A 178 3.43 -14.45 2.37
C TYR A 178 4.78 -13.80 2.74
N HIS A 179 5.55 -14.43 3.64
CA HIS A 179 6.89 -13.96 4.02
C HIS A 179 7.86 -13.93 2.85
N TYR A 180 7.86 -14.97 2.02
CA TYR A 180 8.73 -15.03 0.84
C TYR A 180 8.43 -13.87 -0.13
N LEU A 181 7.14 -13.61 -0.42
CA LEU A 181 6.74 -12.51 -1.28
C LEU A 181 7.05 -11.15 -0.65
N LYS A 182 6.96 -10.99 0.67
CA LYS A 182 7.33 -9.74 1.35
C LYS A 182 8.83 -9.44 1.26
N ASN A 183 9.68 -10.47 1.32
CA ASN A 183 11.14 -10.30 1.42
C ASN A 183 11.86 -10.24 0.06
N ILE A 184 11.25 -10.76 -1.01
CA ILE A 184 11.85 -10.68 -2.35
C ILE A 184 11.76 -9.25 -2.92
N ASN A 185 12.81 -8.81 -3.61
CA ASN A 185 12.80 -7.57 -4.38
C ASN A 185 11.84 -7.71 -5.58
N ARG A 186 10.58 -7.33 -5.36
CA ARG A 186 9.51 -7.43 -6.35
C ARG A 186 9.58 -6.27 -7.32
N LYS A 187 9.72 -6.61 -8.60
CA LYS A 187 9.57 -5.64 -9.71
C LYS A 187 8.11 -5.27 -9.98
N ILE A 188 7.16 -6.08 -9.51
CA ILE A 188 5.72 -5.85 -9.69
C ILE A 188 5.05 -5.93 -8.32
N SER A 189 4.38 -4.86 -7.93
CA SER A 189 3.67 -4.73 -6.66
C SER A 189 2.18 -4.51 -6.91
N LEU A 190 1.34 -5.27 -6.24
CA LEU A 190 -0.11 -5.09 -6.29
C LEU A 190 -0.53 -4.20 -5.13
N LYS A 191 -1.31 -3.17 -5.43
CA LYS A 191 -1.82 -2.21 -4.45
C LYS A 191 -3.33 -2.06 -4.62
N ASN A 192 -4.03 -1.78 -3.53
CA ASN A 192 -5.43 -1.37 -3.59
C ASN A 192 -5.51 0.02 -4.22
N SER A 193 -6.30 0.21 -5.27
CA SER A 193 -6.34 1.47 -6.02
C SER A 193 -6.75 2.67 -5.16
N PRO A 194 -7.85 2.62 -4.36
CA PRO A 194 -8.21 3.73 -3.49
C PRO A 194 -7.15 4.06 -2.43
N THR A 195 -6.70 3.06 -1.67
CA THR A 195 -5.83 3.34 -0.52
C THR A 195 -4.34 3.28 -0.84
N ASN A 196 -3.93 2.79 -2.00
CA ASN A 196 -2.52 2.55 -2.33
C ASN A 196 -1.79 1.63 -1.33
N ILE A 197 -2.53 0.83 -0.55
CA ILE A 197 -1.95 -0.13 0.41
C ILE A 197 -1.60 -1.42 -0.32
N CYS A 198 -0.50 -2.06 0.07
CA CYS A 198 -0.08 -3.34 -0.50
C CYS A 198 -1.21 -4.38 -0.42
N PHE A 199 -1.51 -5.02 -1.55
CA PHE A 199 -2.57 -6.02 -1.66
C PHE A 199 -2.39 -7.19 -0.68
N LEU A 200 -1.14 -7.63 -0.46
CA LEU A 200 -0.86 -8.71 0.49
C LEU A 200 -1.16 -8.32 1.94
N ASP A 201 -0.95 -7.05 2.30
CA ASP A 201 -1.29 -6.58 3.66
C ASP A 201 -2.82 -6.62 3.84
N TYR A 202 -3.60 -6.20 2.85
CA TYR A 202 -5.06 -6.40 2.89
C TYR A 202 -5.45 -7.86 2.98
N ALA A 203 -4.88 -8.72 2.12
CA ALA A 203 -5.19 -10.14 2.11
C ALA A 203 -4.96 -10.76 3.49
N LEU A 204 -3.87 -10.40 4.18
CA LEU A 204 -3.58 -10.89 5.53
C LEU A 204 -4.64 -10.49 6.56
N PHE A 205 -5.12 -9.23 6.54
CA PHE A 205 -6.10 -8.74 7.52
C PHE A 205 -7.55 -9.15 7.19
N GLN A 206 -7.83 -9.57 5.96
CA GLN A 206 -9.13 -10.12 5.54
C GLN A 206 -9.35 -11.59 5.95
N VAL A 207 -8.32 -12.27 6.45
CA VAL A 207 -8.45 -13.67 6.92
C VAL A 207 -9.16 -13.72 8.27
N ILE A 208 -9.98 -14.76 8.46
CA ILE A 208 -10.60 -15.03 9.77
C ILE A 208 -9.50 -15.29 10.81
N PRO A 209 -9.57 -14.68 12.01
CA PRO A 209 -8.54 -14.82 13.03
C PRO A 209 -8.31 -16.28 13.43
N ASN A 210 -7.03 -16.65 13.48
CA ASN A 210 -6.53 -17.85 14.14
C ASN A 210 -5.18 -17.52 14.78
N GLY A 211 -4.74 -18.32 15.76
CA GLY A 211 -3.52 -17.98 16.53
C GLY A 211 -2.26 -17.78 15.67
N SER A 212 -2.14 -18.45 14.52
CA SER A 212 -1.02 -18.23 13.59
C SER A 212 -1.16 -16.91 12.85
N ILE A 213 -2.35 -16.58 12.33
CA ILE A 213 -2.63 -15.33 11.62
C ILE A 213 -2.53 -14.12 12.55
N GLU A 214 -3.00 -14.23 13.80
CA GLU A 214 -2.87 -13.17 14.81
C GLU A 214 -1.40 -12.86 15.14
N ASN A 215 -0.54 -13.89 15.18
CA ASN A 215 0.91 -13.69 15.32
C ASN A 215 1.49 -12.94 14.12
N GLU A 216 1.00 -13.22 12.91
CA GLU A 216 1.43 -12.52 11.70
C GLU A 216 0.95 -11.06 11.66
N TRP A 217 -0.29 -10.81 12.10
CA TRP A 217 -0.78 -9.45 12.32
C TRP A 217 0.12 -8.68 13.30
N GLN A 218 0.45 -9.31 14.43
CA GLN A 218 1.36 -8.71 15.41
C GLN A 218 2.72 -8.41 14.79
N SER A 219 3.35 -9.40 14.15
CA SER A 219 4.65 -9.25 13.51
C SER A 219 4.66 -8.09 12.51
N ARG A 220 3.60 -7.97 11.71
CA ARG A 220 3.47 -6.91 10.71
C ARG A 220 3.36 -5.51 11.32
N PHE A 221 2.64 -5.35 12.44
CA PHE A 221 2.58 -4.08 13.18
C PHE A 221 3.90 -3.74 13.89
N GLU A 222 4.61 -4.74 14.39
CA GLU A 222 5.89 -4.58 15.07
C GLU A 222 7.02 -4.24 14.10
N SER A 223 6.95 -4.73 12.85
CA SER A 223 7.90 -4.43 11.77
C SER A 223 7.69 -3.10 11.06
N CYS A 224 6.63 -2.34 11.41
CA CYS A 224 6.39 -1.04 10.79
C CYS A 224 7.49 -0.04 11.20
N ASN A 225 7.99 0.72 10.23
CA ASN A 225 9.11 1.66 10.40
C ASN A 225 8.72 3.14 10.23
N SER A 226 7.46 3.41 9.86
CA SER A 226 6.93 4.77 9.75
C SER A 226 5.49 4.87 10.26
N ASP A 227 5.04 6.09 10.53
CA ASP A 227 3.66 6.38 10.89
C ASP A 227 2.71 6.15 9.71
N LEU A 228 3.21 6.29 8.46
CA LEU A 228 2.47 5.95 7.26
C LEU A 228 2.17 4.45 7.23
N GLU A 229 3.17 3.59 7.41
CA GLU A 229 2.95 2.14 7.46
C GLU A 229 2.00 1.72 8.58
N LEU A 230 2.12 2.34 9.77
CA LEU A 230 1.18 2.09 10.87
C LEU A 230 -0.25 2.51 10.52
N MET A 231 -0.44 3.64 9.84
CA MET A 231 -1.75 4.08 9.36
C MET A 231 -2.32 3.06 8.37
N GLU A 232 -1.51 2.59 7.41
CA GLU A 232 -1.93 1.60 6.41
C GLU A 232 -2.33 0.27 7.05
N MET A 233 -1.55 -0.24 8.01
CA MET A 233 -1.91 -1.48 8.72
C MET A 233 -3.17 -1.30 9.56
N THR A 234 -3.37 -0.12 10.15
CA THR A 234 -4.59 0.21 10.90
C THR A 234 -5.82 0.22 9.98
N ILE A 235 -5.70 0.82 8.79
CA ILE A 235 -6.74 0.82 7.75
C ILE A 235 -7.07 -0.61 7.32
N ALA A 236 -6.07 -1.43 7.00
CA ALA A 236 -6.26 -2.81 6.58
C ALA A 236 -6.93 -3.66 7.68
N ALA A 237 -6.50 -3.52 8.93
CA ALA A 237 -7.09 -4.21 10.08
C ALA A 237 -8.56 -3.82 10.33
N GLN A 238 -8.91 -2.55 10.10
CA GLN A 238 -10.28 -2.04 10.26
C GLN A 238 -11.24 -2.50 9.17
N GLN A 239 -10.76 -2.69 7.94
CA GLN A 239 -11.57 -3.19 6.83
C GLN A 239 -11.73 -4.72 6.83
N GLY A 240 -10.85 -5.43 7.54
CA GLY A 240 -10.86 -6.88 7.65
C GLY A 240 -11.48 -7.40 8.95
N HIS A 241 -10.98 -8.53 9.44
CA HIS A 241 -11.48 -9.21 10.64
C HIS A 241 -10.67 -8.88 11.92
N ALA A 242 -9.68 -7.99 11.82
CA ALA A 242 -8.69 -7.78 12.87
C ALA A 242 -9.02 -6.65 13.86
N LEU A 243 -10.14 -5.92 13.71
CA LEU A 243 -10.46 -4.77 14.58
C LEU A 243 -10.52 -5.14 16.08
N ASN A 244 -11.18 -6.27 16.42
CA ASN A 244 -11.31 -6.72 17.81
C ASN A 244 -9.94 -7.13 18.40
N TRP A 245 -9.13 -7.83 17.60
CA TRP A 245 -7.75 -8.17 17.95
C TRP A 245 -6.92 -6.90 18.15
N LEU A 246 -7.02 -5.93 17.25
CA LEU A 246 -6.27 -4.67 17.29
C LEU A 246 -6.59 -3.87 18.56
N ASN A 247 -7.85 -3.80 18.97
CA ASN A 247 -8.25 -3.17 20.23
C ASN A 247 -7.60 -3.88 21.44
N SER A 248 -7.53 -5.21 21.41
CA SER A 248 -6.88 -6.01 22.47
C SER A 248 -5.37 -5.78 22.48
N TYR A 249 -4.73 -5.76 21.30
CA TYR A 249 -3.32 -5.45 21.11
C TYR A 249 -2.97 -4.05 21.65
N ILE A 250 -3.75 -3.02 21.30
CA ILE A 250 -3.58 -1.65 21.80
C ILE A 250 -3.64 -1.64 23.33
N ASN A 251 -4.64 -2.28 23.94
CA ASN A 251 -4.78 -2.30 25.40
C ASN A 251 -3.60 -2.97 26.09
N THR A 252 -3.11 -4.10 25.58
CA THR A 252 -1.90 -4.76 26.08
C THR A 252 -0.69 -3.84 25.97
N LYS A 253 -0.50 -3.18 24.82
CA LYS A 253 0.64 -2.32 24.55
C LYS A 253 0.62 -1.00 25.34
N LEU A 254 -0.56 -0.43 25.62
CA LEU A 254 -0.71 0.73 26.52
C LEU A 254 -0.29 0.42 27.96
N ASN A 255 -0.55 -0.82 28.42
CA ASN A 255 -0.20 -1.27 29.76
C ASN A 255 1.24 -1.81 29.87
N SER A 256 1.96 -1.91 28.75
CA SER A 256 3.36 -2.32 28.72
C SER A 256 4.26 -1.28 29.39
N SER A 257 5.30 -1.76 30.08
CA SER A 257 6.35 -0.89 30.62
C SER A 257 7.28 -0.35 29.53
N ALA A 258 7.30 -0.96 28.34
CA ALA A 258 8.13 -0.55 27.24
C ALA A 258 7.63 0.77 26.61
N PRO A 259 8.44 1.84 26.55
CA PRO A 259 8.05 3.10 25.93
C PRO A 259 7.61 2.95 24.47
N LEU A 260 8.27 2.06 23.72
CA LEU A 260 7.97 1.78 22.31
C LEU A 260 6.55 1.24 22.12
N ASP A 261 6.12 0.33 23.00
CA ASP A 261 4.78 -0.26 22.96
C ASP A 261 3.71 0.80 23.21
N PHE A 262 3.93 1.65 24.21
CA PHE A 262 3.04 2.77 24.51
C PHE A 262 2.91 3.72 23.31
N SER A 263 4.04 4.17 22.74
CA SER A 263 4.03 5.10 21.61
C SER A 263 3.32 4.52 20.39
N ARG A 264 3.53 3.22 20.11
CA ARG A 264 2.86 2.51 19.01
C ARG A 264 1.36 2.43 19.24
N ALA A 265 0.94 2.03 20.43
CA ALA A 265 -0.48 1.94 20.77
C ALA A 265 -1.20 3.29 20.66
N VAL A 266 -0.59 4.36 21.17
CA VAL A 266 -1.15 5.72 21.07
C VAL A 266 -1.19 6.21 19.62
N THR A 267 -0.15 5.92 18.83
CA THR A 267 -0.11 6.28 17.40
C THR A 267 -1.23 5.58 16.62
N ILE A 268 -1.43 4.27 16.85
CA ILE A 268 -2.52 3.49 16.23
C ILE A 268 -3.89 4.05 16.63
N LEU A 269 -4.10 4.41 17.90
CA LEU A 269 -5.35 5.07 18.34
C LEU A 269 -5.65 6.34 17.55
N GLY A 270 -4.64 7.10 17.13
CA GLY A 270 -4.82 8.30 16.30
C GLY A 270 -5.31 8.01 14.88
N PHE A 271 -5.11 6.77 14.39
CA PHE A 271 -5.53 6.33 13.07
C PHE A 271 -6.85 5.55 13.06
N LEU A 272 -7.33 5.08 14.21
CA LEU A 272 -8.60 4.35 14.32
C LEU A 272 -9.82 5.24 14.03
N GLU A 273 -10.80 4.68 13.32
CA GLU A 273 -12.05 5.35 12.93
C GLU A 273 -13.21 5.11 13.92
N THR A 274 -12.91 5.04 15.23
CA THR A 274 -13.91 4.77 16.27
C THR A 274 -13.97 5.91 17.30
N ASP A 275 -15.17 6.16 17.85
CA ASP A 275 -15.36 7.13 18.94
C ASP A 275 -14.70 6.66 20.25
N ASP A 276 -14.55 5.35 20.43
CA ASP A 276 -13.81 4.75 21.54
C ASP A 276 -12.34 5.17 21.52
N ALA A 277 -11.73 5.29 20.33
CA ALA A 277 -10.35 5.75 20.20
C ALA A 277 -10.18 7.20 20.66
N PHE A 278 -11.12 8.09 20.31
CA PHE A 278 -11.13 9.48 20.79
C PHE A 278 -11.31 9.55 22.31
N THR A 279 -12.26 8.78 22.84
CA THR A 279 -12.51 8.71 24.28
C THR A 279 -11.26 8.25 25.02
N ARG A 280 -10.58 7.22 24.50
CA ARG A 280 -9.36 6.70 25.09
C ARG A 280 -8.20 7.69 25.03
N LEU A 281 -7.98 8.35 23.89
CA LEU A 281 -6.94 9.39 23.76
C LEU A 281 -7.20 10.58 24.70
N SER A 282 -8.46 10.98 24.85
CA SER A 282 -8.87 12.07 25.75
C SER A 282 -8.61 11.72 27.21
N GLN A 283 -8.95 10.50 27.64
CA GLN A 283 -8.63 10.01 28.98
C GLN A 283 -7.11 10.00 29.23
N LEU A 284 -6.34 9.42 28.31
CA LEU A 284 -4.88 9.38 28.41
C LEU A 284 -4.26 10.79 28.51
N LYS A 285 -4.82 11.78 27.81
CA LYS A 285 -4.33 13.17 27.86
C LYS A 285 -4.48 13.79 29.26
N GLU A 286 -5.56 13.47 29.97
CA GLU A 286 -5.81 13.94 31.34
C GLU A 286 -4.98 13.16 32.37
N GLU A 287 -4.81 11.85 32.18
CA GLU A 287 -4.05 10.99 33.07
C GLU A 287 -2.53 11.24 33.03
N GLN A 288 -2.00 11.63 31.87
CA GLN A 288 -0.55 11.74 31.69
C GLN A 288 0.00 13.13 32.06
N PRO A 289 1.11 13.19 32.81
CA PRO A 289 1.80 14.46 33.08
C PRO A 289 2.38 15.06 31.79
N ASN A 290 2.69 16.36 31.82
CA ASN A 290 3.29 17.08 30.69
C ASN A 290 4.71 16.58 30.41
N THR A 291 4.81 15.48 29.67
CA THR A 291 6.02 14.75 29.28
C THR A 291 5.90 14.32 27.82
N TRP A 292 6.94 13.67 27.28
CA TRP A 292 6.95 13.11 25.94
C TRP A 292 5.72 12.23 25.62
N LYS A 293 5.17 11.51 26.62
CA LYS A 293 3.95 10.70 26.45
C LYS A 293 2.74 11.56 26.06
N LYS A 294 2.58 12.72 26.70
CA LYS A 294 1.47 13.64 26.44
C LYS A 294 1.62 14.31 25.08
N GLU A 295 2.84 14.55 24.61
CA GLU A 295 3.09 15.05 23.25
C GLU A 295 2.61 14.07 22.19
N ILE A 296 2.95 12.78 22.31
CA ILE A 296 2.47 11.73 21.38
C ILE A 296 0.94 11.62 21.43
N ILE A 297 0.35 11.68 22.63
CA ILE A 297 -1.12 11.68 22.78
C ILE A 297 -1.74 12.89 22.06
N ASN A 298 -1.18 14.08 22.22
CA ASN A 298 -1.68 15.28 21.54
C ASN A 298 -1.56 15.17 20.01
N ILE A 299 -0.44 14.65 19.50
CA ILE A 299 -0.26 14.43 18.05
C ILE A 299 -1.28 13.42 17.53
N SER A 300 -1.48 12.32 18.25
CA SER A 300 -2.44 11.27 17.87
C SER A 300 -3.89 11.73 17.94
N LEU A 301 -4.23 12.53 18.96
CA LEU A 301 -5.54 13.18 19.08
C LEU A 301 -5.79 14.16 17.93
N ASN A 302 -4.79 14.96 17.55
CA ASN A 302 -4.89 15.86 16.40
C ASN A 302 -5.09 15.09 15.08
N ARG A 303 -4.42 13.93 14.91
CA ARG A 303 -4.60 13.06 13.73
C ARG A 303 -6.03 12.50 13.66
N TRP A 304 -6.56 12.03 14.78
CA TRP A 304 -7.94 11.57 14.86
C TRP A 304 -8.94 12.71 14.55
N GLN A 305 -8.72 13.88 15.16
CA GLN A 305 -9.55 15.07 14.95
C GLN A 305 -9.51 15.56 13.50
N SER A 306 -8.34 15.55 12.85
CA SER A 306 -8.21 15.94 11.44
C SER A 306 -9.13 15.11 10.55
N ASN A 307 -9.15 13.78 10.73
CA ASN A 307 -10.05 12.94 9.95
C ASN A 307 -11.53 13.16 10.33
N SER A 308 -11.85 13.37 11.61
CA SER A 308 -13.20 13.77 12.03
C SER A 308 -13.67 15.07 11.37
N TRP A 309 -12.81 16.09 11.29
CA TRP A 309 -13.07 17.32 10.57
C TRP A 309 -13.23 17.08 9.06
N ALA A 310 -12.41 16.22 8.46
CA ALA A 310 -12.53 15.86 7.05
C ALA A 310 -13.91 15.27 6.75
N LYS A 311 -14.41 14.35 7.58
CA LYS A 311 -15.78 13.81 7.48
C LYS A 311 -16.84 14.91 7.56
N GLN A 312 -16.73 15.79 8.56
CA GLN A 312 -17.70 16.86 8.75
C GLN A 312 -17.71 17.83 7.56
N TRP A 313 -16.55 18.25 7.07
CA TRP A 313 -16.45 19.15 5.92
C TRP A 313 -16.94 18.49 4.63
N PHE A 314 -16.66 17.21 4.43
CA PHE A 314 -17.19 16.46 3.28
C PHE A 314 -18.71 16.32 3.36
N TYR A 315 -19.26 16.00 4.53
CA TYR A 315 -20.69 15.93 4.75
C TYR A 315 -21.37 17.28 4.46
N LEU A 316 -20.83 18.38 4.96
CA LEU A 316 -21.35 19.72 4.71
C LEU A 316 -21.25 20.12 3.23
N PHE A 317 -20.16 19.77 2.55
CA PHE A 317 -20.01 19.94 1.11
C PHE A 317 -21.13 19.24 0.33
N MET A 318 -21.45 17.99 0.68
CA MET A 318 -22.46 17.19 -0.02
C MET A 318 -23.91 17.62 0.24
N ASN A 319 -24.18 18.36 1.32
CA ASN A 319 -25.55 18.65 1.78
C ASN A 319 -25.90 20.15 1.82
N THR A 320 -25.03 21.05 1.37
CA THR A 320 -25.31 22.49 1.35
C THR A 320 -25.88 22.95 0.00
N ASP A 321 -26.95 23.74 0.04
CA ASP A 321 -27.56 24.31 -1.18
C ASP A 321 -26.78 25.53 -1.71
N ASP A 322 -25.98 26.17 -0.86
CA ASP A 322 -25.12 27.30 -1.25
C ASP A 322 -23.79 26.81 -1.84
N ARG A 323 -23.57 27.11 -3.13
CA ARG A 323 -22.36 26.76 -3.89
C ARG A 323 -21.08 27.37 -3.33
N LEU A 324 -21.13 28.60 -2.82
CA LEU A 324 -19.97 29.27 -2.22
C LEU A 324 -19.56 28.53 -0.93
N MET A 325 -20.55 28.14 -0.13
CA MET A 325 -20.32 27.35 1.07
C MET A 325 -19.82 25.94 0.73
N ALA A 326 -20.41 25.28 -0.28
CA ALA A 326 -19.94 23.98 -0.76
C ALA A 326 -18.47 24.03 -1.13
N TRP A 327 -18.07 25.01 -1.96
CA TRP A 327 -16.68 25.18 -2.34
C TRP A 327 -15.78 25.42 -1.12
N SER A 328 -16.22 26.24 -0.17
CA SER A 328 -15.47 26.54 1.05
C SER A 328 -15.27 25.28 1.91
N TYR A 329 -16.31 24.48 2.09
CA TYR A 329 -16.24 23.20 2.79
C TYR A 329 -15.32 22.21 2.08
N PHE A 330 -15.39 22.12 0.76
CA PHE A 330 -14.47 21.29 -0.02
C PHE A 330 -13.01 21.70 0.19
N ARG A 331 -12.72 23.01 0.24
CA ARG A 331 -11.36 23.51 0.53
C ARG A 331 -10.88 23.17 1.94
N LEU A 332 -11.76 23.17 2.94
CA LEU A 332 -11.46 22.75 4.30
C LEU A 332 -11.23 21.24 4.39
N PHE A 333 -12.08 20.45 3.73
CA PHE A 333 -11.91 19.00 3.57
C PHE A 333 -10.53 18.65 3.02
N LEU A 334 -10.10 19.29 1.91
CA LEU A 334 -8.79 19.05 1.30
C LEU A 334 -7.59 19.35 2.24
N ARG A 335 -7.77 20.15 3.29
CA ARG A 335 -6.71 20.42 4.28
C ARG A 335 -6.58 19.35 5.35
N CYS A 336 -7.61 18.53 5.52
CA CYS A 336 -7.71 17.56 6.61
C CYS A 336 -7.69 16.10 6.12
N VAL A 337 -7.92 15.88 4.83
CA VAL A 337 -8.09 14.56 4.22
C VAL A 337 -6.79 13.74 4.20
N ASP A 338 -6.91 12.46 4.53
CA ASP A 338 -5.90 11.43 4.38
C ASP A 338 -6.55 10.14 3.81
N LYS A 339 -5.77 9.05 3.67
CA LYS A 339 -6.24 7.75 3.15
C LYS A 339 -7.51 7.21 3.79
N ARG A 340 -7.79 7.54 5.05
CA ARG A 340 -8.97 7.03 5.77
C ARG A 340 -10.26 7.54 5.15
N PHE A 341 -10.20 8.60 4.34
CA PHE A 341 -11.26 9.04 3.44
C PHE A 341 -11.97 7.88 2.72
N TRP A 342 -11.18 6.94 2.17
CA TRP A 342 -11.70 5.82 1.39
C TRP A 342 -12.51 4.83 2.23
N LEU A 343 -12.38 4.85 3.55
CA LEU A 343 -13.15 4.00 4.47
C LEU A 343 -14.60 4.46 4.63
N TRP A 344 -14.85 5.76 4.53
CA TRP A 344 -16.12 6.36 4.92
C TRP A 344 -16.81 7.16 3.81
N LYS A 345 -16.14 7.44 2.68
CA LYS A 345 -16.72 8.25 1.58
C LYS A 345 -18.07 7.74 1.11
N ASP A 346 -18.19 6.44 0.87
CA ASP A 346 -19.37 5.86 0.22
C ASP A 346 -20.55 5.88 1.17
N LYS A 347 -20.31 5.65 2.46
CA LYS A 347 -21.32 5.82 3.50
C LYS A 347 -21.86 7.25 3.55
N LEU A 348 -21.01 8.27 3.43
CA LEU A 348 -21.45 9.67 3.45
C LEU A 348 -22.16 10.08 2.15
N ILE A 349 -21.71 9.57 0.99
CA ILE A 349 -22.39 9.78 -0.29
C ILE A 349 -23.79 9.17 -0.24
N CYS A 350 -23.92 7.90 0.15
CA CYS A 350 -25.21 7.21 0.25
C CYS A 350 -26.17 7.85 1.25
N ASN A 351 -25.66 8.50 2.31
CA ASN A 351 -26.48 9.16 3.32
C ASN A 351 -26.92 10.58 2.94
N SER A 352 -26.39 11.16 1.87
CA SER A 352 -26.74 12.52 1.47
C SER A 352 -28.04 12.60 0.67
N SER A 353 -28.76 13.71 0.83
CA SER A 353 -30.13 13.85 0.34
C SER A 353 -30.26 13.82 -1.19
N SER A 354 -31.33 13.22 -1.71
CA SER A 354 -31.60 13.02 -3.15
C SER A 354 -32.03 14.29 -3.91
N ASN A 355 -31.46 15.45 -3.58
CA ASN A 355 -31.74 16.71 -4.28
C ASN A 355 -30.92 16.84 -5.57
N ASN A 356 -31.42 17.61 -6.56
CA ASN A 356 -30.69 17.86 -7.82
C ASN A 356 -29.27 18.44 -7.62
N PHE A 357 -29.02 19.17 -6.52
CA PHE A 357 -27.69 19.68 -6.18
C PHE A 357 -26.69 18.57 -5.82
N HIS A 358 -27.17 17.44 -5.30
CA HIS A 358 -26.35 16.29 -4.95
C HIS A 358 -25.65 15.72 -6.19
N GLN A 359 -26.35 15.60 -7.32
CA GLN A 359 -25.75 15.13 -8.58
C GLN A 359 -24.64 16.06 -9.09
N LEU A 360 -24.82 17.38 -8.98
CA LEU A 360 -23.78 18.35 -9.38
C LEU A 360 -22.53 18.24 -8.51
N TYR A 361 -22.68 18.00 -7.21
CA TYR A 361 -21.54 17.81 -6.31
C TYR A 361 -20.85 16.47 -6.50
N LEU A 362 -21.58 15.40 -6.88
CA LEU A 362 -20.97 14.14 -7.28
C LEU A 362 -20.14 14.28 -8.54
N ILE A 363 -20.66 14.95 -9.58
CA ILE A 363 -19.91 15.23 -10.81
C ILE A 363 -18.65 16.05 -10.48
N PHE A 364 -18.80 17.13 -9.70
CA PHE A 364 -17.65 17.93 -9.26
C PHE A 364 -16.63 17.09 -8.48
N PHE A 365 -17.10 16.21 -7.60
CA PHE A 365 -16.25 15.33 -6.82
C PHE A 365 -15.48 14.35 -7.73
N GLU A 366 -16.15 13.69 -8.67
CA GLU A 366 -15.55 12.78 -9.65
C GLU A 366 -14.50 13.49 -10.51
N GLU A 367 -14.81 14.69 -11.01
CA GLU A 367 -13.87 15.53 -11.77
C GLU A 367 -12.62 15.93 -10.94
N ASN A 368 -12.75 15.96 -9.61
CA ASN A 368 -11.68 16.38 -8.70
C ASN A 368 -11.04 15.20 -7.93
N ILE A 369 -11.30 13.94 -8.28
CA ILE A 369 -10.77 12.78 -7.53
C ILE A 369 -9.24 12.77 -7.50
N ASN A 370 -8.60 13.03 -8.64
CA ASN A 370 -7.14 13.14 -8.76
C ASN A 370 -6.57 14.25 -7.86
N LYS A 371 -7.33 15.31 -7.62
CA LYS A 371 -6.92 16.39 -6.72
C LYS A 371 -6.94 15.91 -5.28
N ILE A 372 -7.98 15.18 -4.87
CA ILE A 372 -8.09 14.61 -3.53
C ILE A 372 -6.91 13.65 -3.28
N GLU A 373 -6.63 12.73 -4.20
CA GLU A 373 -5.48 11.83 -4.14
C GLU A 373 -4.16 12.58 -3.99
N ASN A 374 -3.96 13.67 -4.73
CA ASN A 374 -2.76 14.49 -4.61
C ASN A 374 -2.63 15.18 -3.25
N PHE A 375 -3.73 15.63 -2.65
CA PHE A 375 -3.72 16.21 -1.30
C PHE A 375 -3.45 15.15 -0.24
N ILE A 376 -4.07 13.97 -0.35
CA ILE A 376 -3.80 12.80 0.50
C ILE A 376 -2.32 12.45 0.43
N ARG A 377 -1.77 12.23 -0.78
CA ARG A 377 -0.35 11.91 -0.98
C ARG A 377 0.58 12.96 -0.40
N LYS A 378 0.23 14.25 -0.53
CA LYS A 378 1.04 15.34 0.04
C LYS A 378 1.10 15.29 1.56
N TYR A 379 -0.02 15.02 2.23
CA TYR A 379 -0.09 14.87 3.68
C TYR A 379 0.70 13.62 4.15
N GLU A 380 0.57 12.52 3.42
CA GLU A 380 1.19 11.24 3.76
C GLU A 380 2.71 11.22 3.62
N ARG A 381 3.27 11.98 2.67
CA ARG A 381 4.73 12.19 2.57
C ARG A 381 5.33 12.75 3.86
N ASP A 382 4.54 13.48 4.65
CA ASP A 382 5.02 13.91 5.94
C ASP A 382 4.98 12.75 6.94
N LEU A 383 3.92 11.93 6.98
CA LEU A 383 3.83 10.75 7.86
C LEU A 383 4.96 9.73 7.64
N GLU A 384 5.43 9.57 6.41
CA GLU A 384 6.58 8.70 6.08
C GLU A 384 7.87 9.14 6.81
N LYS A 385 8.01 10.44 7.10
CA LYS A 385 9.17 11.00 7.82
C LYS A 385 9.05 10.86 9.34
N TYR A 386 7.94 10.36 9.86
CA TYR A 386 7.75 10.13 11.30
C TYR A 386 7.69 8.65 11.60
N PHE A 387 8.20 8.28 12.77
CA PHE A 387 7.96 6.99 13.39
C PHE A 387 7.58 7.22 14.85
N LEU A 388 6.41 6.70 15.22
CA LEU A 388 5.81 6.84 16.55
C LEU A 388 5.66 8.31 16.97
N CYS A 389 5.18 9.13 16.03
CA CYS A 389 5.04 10.58 16.18
C CYS A 389 6.36 11.38 16.30
N TYR A 390 7.52 10.73 16.17
CA TYR A 390 8.82 11.41 16.15
C TYR A 390 9.40 11.47 14.75
N ARG A 391 9.96 12.61 14.37
CA ARG A 391 10.58 12.79 13.06
C ARG A 391 11.87 11.96 12.97
N LEU A 392 11.97 11.10 11.97
CA LEU A 392 13.19 10.37 11.64
C LEU A 392 14.27 11.38 11.21
N SER A 393 15.49 11.23 11.72
CA SER A 393 16.63 12.03 11.24
C SER A 393 16.91 11.67 9.77
N GLN A 394 17.31 12.65 8.96
CA GLN A 394 17.60 12.42 7.53
C GLN A 394 18.67 11.34 7.28
N GLU A 395 19.54 11.08 8.26
CA GLU A 395 20.57 10.04 8.20
C GLU A 395 20.00 8.61 8.37
N LEU A 396 18.89 8.43 9.08
CA LEU A 396 18.24 7.12 9.27
C LEU A 396 17.38 6.71 8.07
N LEU A 397 16.77 7.67 7.38
CA LEU A 397 15.97 7.42 6.17
C LEU A 397 16.82 6.85 5.02
N GLN A 398 18.13 7.14 4.98
CA GLN A 398 19.05 6.59 3.97
C GLN A 398 19.45 5.12 4.23
N ILE A 399 19.20 4.61 5.45
CA ILE A 399 19.55 3.24 5.83
C ILE A 399 18.37 2.28 5.57
N SER A 400 17.12 2.76 5.60
CA SER A 400 15.92 1.93 5.36
C SER A 400 15.62 1.64 3.89
N HIS A 401 16.29 2.31 2.94
CA HIS A 401 16.16 2.09 1.50
C HIS A 401 17.32 1.27 0.90
N LYS A 402 18.14 0.63 1.73
CA LYS A 402 19.14 -0.38 1.35
C LYS A 402 18.76 -1.72 1.93
#